data_AF-A0AAE1FA88-F1
#
_entry.id   AF-A0AAE1FA88-F1
#
_cell.length_a   1.000
_cell.length_b   1.000
_cell.length_c   1.000
_cell.angle_alpha   90.00
_cell.angle_beta   90.00
_cell.angle_gamma   90.00
#
_symmetry.space_group_name_H-M   'P 1'
#
loop_
_entity.id
_entity.type
_entity.pdbx_description
1 polymer ?
#
loop_
_entity_poly.entity_id
_entity_poly.type
_entity_poly.pdbx_seq_one_letter_code
_entity_poly.pdbx_strand_id
1 'polypeptide(L)'
;MLCVCVSGAAGDTWEISDGGCPGRIGNRRIYDEVIQVCSDCSNVFRDTRLFRKCRRNCFFNDEFIMCLRVTERVDELETFLGLISQLNAGRK
;
A
#
# COMPACT_ATOMS: atom_id res chain seq x y z
N MET A 1 38.38 11.23 -10.43
CA MET A 1 36.93 11.41 -10.25
C MET A 1 36.40 10.18 -9.51
N LEU A 2 36.59 10.11 -8.19
CA LEU A 2 36.03 9.04 -7.37
C LEU A 2 34.64 9.48 -6.90
N CYS A 3 33.60 8.75 -7.28
CA CYS A 3 32.32 8.82 -6.58
C CYS A 3 32.43 7.95 -5.33
N VAL A 4 32.13 8.56 -4.19
CA VAL A 4 32.38 8.02 -2.85
C VAL A 4 31.42 6.87 -2.55
N CYS A 5 31.98 5.71 -2.22
CA CYS A 5 31.29 4.65 -1.50
C CYS A 5 31.23 5.05 -0.02
N VAL A 6 30.08 5.53 0.46
CA VAL A 6 29.87 5.75 1.89
C VAL A 6 29.44 4.44 2.55
N SER A 7 30.24 3.97 3.50
CA SER A 7 29.94 2.83 4.37
C SER A 7 29.11 3.31 5.57
N GLY A 8 27.91 2.78 5.79
CA GLY A 8 27.18 2.97 7.06
C GLY A 8 25.64 2.88 7.00
N ALA A 9 25.13 1.73 7.46
CA ALA A 9 23.89 1.45 8.21
C ALA A 9 22.57 2.27 8.01
N ALA A 10 21.50 1.50 7.79
CA ALA A 10 20.09 1.71 8.18
C ALA A 10 19.24 2.73 7.38
N GLY A 11 18.24 2.19 6.67
CA GLY A 11 17.12 2.93 6.08
C GLY A 11 17.36 3.36 4.64
N ASP A 12 16.27 3.43 3.86
CA ASP A 12 16.21 4.25 2.63
C ASP A 12 16.89 3.70 1.35
N THR A 13 16.80 2.39 1.08
CA THR A 13 16.92 1.92 -0.32
C THR A 13 15.57 2.07 -1.01
N TRP A 14 15.48 3.00 -1.98
CA TRP A 14 14.36 3.08 -2.91
C TRP A 14 14.42 1.90 -3.87
N GLU A 15 13.86 0.76 -3.47
CA GLU A 15 13.49 -0.32 -4.37
C GLU A 15 12.37 0.16 -5.29
N ILE A 16 12.78 0.69 -6.44
CA ILE A 16 11.93 0.87 -7.62
C ILE A 16 11.85 -0.52 -8.29
N SER A 17 10.67 -1.15 -8.21
CA SER A 17 10.34 -2.55 -8.60
C SER A 17 10.62 -3.55 -7.45
N ASP A 18 9.69 -4.34 -6.92
CA ASP A 18 8.57 -5.05 -7.54
C ASP A 18 7.51 -5.37 -6.45
N GLY A 19 6.39 -4.62 -6.43
CA GLY A 19 5.24 -4.90 -5.55
C GLY A 19 4.70 -3.73 -4.70
N GLY A 20 5.34 -2.56 -4.70
CA GLY A 20 4.89 -1.35 -3.99
C GLY A 20 4.29 -0.28 -4.92
N CYS A 21 3.25 0.41 -4.47
CA CYS A 21 2.62 1.54 -5.18
C CYS A 21 3.65 2.62 -5.59
N PRO A 22 3.68 3.09 -6.86
CA PRO A 22 4.64 4.10 -7.31
C PRO A 22 4.48 5.43 -6.57
N GLY A 23 3.26 5.80 -6.20
CA GLY A 23 2.96 7.01 -5.43
C GLY A 23 3.22 6.90 -3.93
N ARG A 24 3.76 5.77 -3.42
CA ARG A 24 3.97 5.57 -1.97
C ARG A 24 4.89 6.61 -1.35
N ILE A 25 5.97 6.99 -2.02
CA ILE A 25 6.92 7.93 -1.42
C ILE A 25 6.36 9.35 -1.39
N GLY A 26 5.65 9.78 -2.45
CA GLY A 26 5.02 11.10 -2.49
C GLY A 26 3.82 11.22 -1.55
N ASN A 27 3.09 10.13 -1.32
CA ASN A 27 1.82 10.12 -0.60
C ASN A 27 1.83 9.10 0.55
N ARG A 28 2.84 9.16 1.42
CA ARG A 28 3.01 8.21 2.54
C ARG A 28 1.80 8.17 3.47
N ARG A 29 1.19 9.32 3.76
CA ARG A 29 0.00 9.41 4.63
C ARG A 29 -1.19 8.65 4.05
N ILE A 30 -1.42 8.79 2.74
CA ILE A 30 -2.49 8.09 2.02
C ILE A 30 -2.23 6.58 2.05
N TYR A 31 -0.99 6.16 1.84
CA TYR A 31 -0.62 4.76 1.89
C TYR A 31 -0.83 4.15 3.29
N ASP A 32 -0.53 4.88 4.36
CA ASP A 32 -0.70 4.44 5.74
C ASP A 32 -2.19 4.24 6.10
N GLU A 33 -3.06 5.10 5.57
CA GLU A 33 -4.50 4.99 5.75
C GLU A 33 -5.07 3.74 5.08
N VAL A 34 -4.65 3.47 3.84
CA VAL A 34 -5.11 2.28 3.08
C VAL A 34 -4.54 0.98 3.67
N ILE A 35 -3.29 0.98 4.12
CA ILE A 35 -2.66 -0.23 4.70
C ILE A 35 -3.27 -0.60 6.06
N GLN A 36 -3.79 0.38 6.81
CA GLN A 36 -4.49 0.14 8.06
C GLN A 36 -5.76 -0.68 7.83
N VAL A 37 -6.54 -0.39 6.78
CA VAL A 37 -7.72 -1.20 6.38
C VAL A 37 -7.33 -2.66 6.13
N CYS A 38 -6.23 -2.90 5.42
CA CYS A 38 -5.71 -4.25 5.19
C CYS A 38 -5.30 -4.94 6.49
N SER A 39 -4.74 -4.20 7.45
CA SER A 39 -4.37 -4.69 8.77
C SER A 39 -5.60 -5.13 9.57
N ASP A 40 -6.60 -4.25 9.66
CA ASP A 40 -7.86 -4.51 10.37
C ASP A 40 -8.58 -5.73 9.79
N CYS A 41 -8.66 -5.82 8.47
CA CYS A 41 -9.21 -6.98 7.79
C CYS A 41 -8.45 -8.29 8.11
N SER A 42 -7.12 -8.26 8.06
CA SER A 42 -6.30 -9.44 8.39
C SER A 42 -6.47 -9.87 9.84
N ASN A 43 -6.72 -8.93 10.76
CA ASN A 43 -7.01 -9.20 12.16
C ASN A 43 -8.39 -9.84 12.35
N VAL A 44 -9.40 -9.39 11.61
CA VAL A 44 -10.76 -9.98 11.64
C VAL A 44 -10.73 -11.44 11.19
N PHE A 45 -10.07 -11.73 10.06
CA PHE A 45 -9.95 -13.10 9.55
C PHE A 45 -8.87 -13.93 10.25
N ARG A 46 -8.01 -13.29 11.06
CA ARG A 46 -6.81 -13.90 11.68
C ARG A 46 -5.89 -14.57 10.64
N ASP A 47 -5.85 -14.05 9.42
CA ASP A 47 -5.01 -14.57 8.33
C ASP A 47 -4.05 -13.48 7.80
N THR A 48 -2.76 -13.67 8.10
CA THR A 48 -1.69 -12.77 7.67
C THR A 48 -1.42 -12.81 6.16
N ARG A 49 -1.93 -13.82 5.44
CA ARG A 49 -1.85 -13.90 3.98
C ARG A 49 -2.77 -12.87 3.33
N LEU A 50 -3.91 -12.55 3.97
CA LEU A 50 -4.81 -11.50 3.49
C LEU A 50 -4.13 -10.14 3.48
N PHE A 51 -3.33 -9.83 4.51
CA PHE A 51 -2.55 -8.59 4.54
C PHE A 51 -1.59 -8.46 3.35
N ARG A 52 -1.00 -9.57 2.91
CA ARG A 52 -0.14 -9.59 1.71
C ARG A 52 -0.96 -9.47 0.42
N LYS A 53 -2.08 -10.17 0.31
CA LYS A 53 -2.98 -10.12 -0.85
C LYS A 53 -3.60 -8.72 -1.03
N CYS A 54 -4.00 -8.09 0.06
CA CYS A 54 -4.63 -6.77 0.07
C CYS A 54 -3.72 -5.68 -0.51
N ARG A 55 -2.41 -5.76 -0.25
CA ARG A 55 -1.40 -4.81 -0.79
C ARG A 55 -0.92 -5.14 -2.21
N ARG A 56 -1.28 -6.32 -2.74
CA ARG A 56 -0.92 -6.71 -4.11
C ARG A 56 -1.46 -5.68 -5.09
N ASN A 57 -0.81 -5.50 -6.24
CA ASN A 57 -1.32 -4.63 -7.30
C ASN A 57 -1.70 -3.21 -6.83
N CYS A 58 -1.01 -2.68 -5.80
CA CYS A 58 -1.33 -1.38 -5.20
C CYS A 58 -2.81 -1.24 -4.80
N PHE A 59 -3.32 -2.20 -4.01
CA PHE A 59 -4.70 -2.22 -3.49
C PHE A 59 -5.80 -2.35 -4.56
N PHE A 60 -5.42 -2.59 -5.82
CA PHE A 60 -6.33 -2.79 -6.94
C PHE A 60 -6.66 -4.28 -7.11
N ASN A 61 -7.30 -4.88 -6.10
CA ASN A 61 -7.84 -6.25 -6.16
C ASN A 61 -9.18 -6.32 -5.42
N ASP A 62 -9.96 -7.36 -5.72
CA ASP A 62 -11.24 -7.64 -5.06
C ASP A 62 -11.10 -7.91 -3.56
N GLU A 63 -9.95 -8.41 -3.11
CA GLU A 63 -9.61 -8.64 -1.71
C GLU A 63 -9.69 -7.36 -0.87
N PHE A 64 -9.33 -6.21 -1.46
CA PHE A 64 -9.44 -4.92 -0.77
C PHE A 64 -10.90 -4.51 -0.58
N ILE A 65 -11.75 -4.74 -1.59
CA ILE A 65 -13.19 -4.45 -1.54
C ILE A 65 -13.88 -5.36 -0.50
N MET A 66 -13.50 -6.64 -0.46
CA MET A 66 -13.96 -7.57 0.57
C MET A 66 -13.58 -7.10 1.96
N CYS A 67 -12.34 -6.63 2.13
CA CYS A 67 -11.86 -6.08 3.40
C CYS A 67 -12.65 -4.86 3.85
N LEU A 68 -12.91 -3.90 2.94
CA LEU A 68 -13.75 -2.73 3.24
C LEU A 68 -15.19 -3.12 3.65
N ARG A 69 -15.73 -4.19 3.06
CA ARG A 69 -17.04 -4.73 3.44
C ARG A 69 -17.06 -5.31 4.85
N VAL A 70 -15.99 -5.97 5.25
CA VAL A 70 -15.89 -6.61 6.56
C VAL A 70 -15.58 -5.60 7.66
N THR A 71 -14.85 -4.53 7.34
CA THR A 71 -14.54 -3.44 8.29
C THR A 71 -15.63 -2.37 8.36
N GLU A 72 -16.78 -2.58 7.70
CA GLU A 72 -17.90 -1.61 7.62
C GLU A 72 -17.49 -0.23 7.11
N ARG A 73 -16.48 -0.16 6.23
CA ARG A 73 -15.99 1.09 5.59
C ARG A 73 -16.34 1.18 4.11
N VAL A 74 -17.38 0.45 3.68
CA VAL A 74 -17.82 0.45 2.27
C VAL A 74 -18.33 1.82 1.85
N ASP A 75 -18.90 2.59 2.77
CA ASP A 75 -19.38 3.95 2.51
C ASP A 75 -18.23 4.90 2.11
N GLU A 76 -16.99 4.60 2.52
CA GLU A 76 -15.79 5.37 2.18
C GLU A 76 -15.07 4.82 0.92
N LEU A 77 -15.64 3.82 0.23
CA LEU A 77 -15.00 3.15 -0.90
C LEU A 77 -14.59 4.12 -2.01
N GLU A 78 -15.45 5.05 -2.38
CA GLU A 78 -15.16 6.04 -3.43
C GLU A 78 -13.96 6.93 -3.05
N THR A 79 -13.87 7.32 -1.77
CA THR A 79 -12.73 8.07 -1.23
C THR A 79 -11.45 7.25 -1.34
N PHE A 80 -11.46 6.00 -0.88
CA PHE A 80 -10.30 5.12 -0.97
C PHE A 80 -9.87 4.83 -2.41
N LEU A 81 -10.81 4.69 -3.34
CA LEU A 81 -10.49 4.53 -4.77
C LEU A 81 -9.85 5.80 -5.35
N GLY A 82 -10.31 6.99 -4.97
CA GLY A 82 -9.67 8.26 -5.31
C GLY A 82 -8.23 8.35 -4.78
N LEU A 83 -8.00 7.88 -3.56
CA LEU A 83 -6.67 7.82 -2.95
C LEU A 83 -5.75 6.81 -3.64
N ILE A 84 -6.25 5.61 -3.94
CA ILE A 84 -5.51 4.55 -4.65
C ILE A 84 -5.17 4.99 -6.08
N SER A 85 -6.06 5.72 -6.75
CA SER A 85 -5.78 6.25 -8.10
C SER A 85 -4.62 7.26 -8.08
N GLN A 86 -4.53 8.13 -7.06
CA GLN A 86 -3.38 9.01 -6.86
C GLN A 86 -2.09 8.23 -6.56
N LEU A 87 -2.17 7.16 -5.79
CA LEU A 87 -1.03 6.27 -5.52
C LEU A 87 -0.57 5.50 -6.77
N ASN A 88 -1.44 5.30 -7.75
CA ASN A 88 -1.14 4.63 -9.03
C ASN A 88 -0.82 5.61 -10.17
N ALA A 89 -0.95 6.93 -9.98
CA ALA A 89 -0.71 7.93 -11.02
C ALA A 89 0.72 7.90 -11.63
N GLY A 90 1.66 7.20 -11.00
CA GLY A 90 3.02 6.96 -11.49
C GLY A 90 3.23 5.62 -12.23
N ARG A 91 2.21 4.77 -12.43
CA ARG A 91 2.31 3.61 -13.32
C ARG A 91 2.28 4.09 -14.76
N LYS A 92 3.41 4.03 -15.45
CA LYS A 92 3.50 4.25 -16.90
C LYS A 92 4.04 3.00 -17.57
#